data_AF-A0A6N2BUT8-F1
#
_entry.id   AF-A0A6N2BUT8-F1
#
_cell.length_a   1.000
_cell.length_b   1.000
_cell.length_c   1.000
_cell.angle_alpha   90.00
_cell.angle_beta   90.00
_cell.angle_gamma   90.00
#
_symmetry.space_group_name_H-M   'P 1'
#
loop_
_entity.id
_entity.type
_entity.pdbx_description
1 polymer ?
#
loop_
_entity_poly.entity_id
_entity_poly.type
_entity_poly.pdbx_seq_one_letter_code
_entity_poly.pdbx_strand_id
1 'polypeptide(L)'
;MTSNITESVNAMFDVEREFPIVSLFDEINMRFALLFHQRRMELVHSANRFVPSIEKDILEYVNAGSKLLSHQIANYKFSVTGHGDVATVDLQRR
;
A
#
# COMPACT_ATOMS: atom_id res chain seq x y z
N MET A 1 29.90 45.82 2.75
CA MET A 1 29.13 45.09 3.77
C MET A 1 29.10 43.63 3.35
N THR A 2 29.73 42.75 4.10
CA THR A 2 29.62 41.29 3.90
C THR A 2 28.27 40.85 4.43
N SER A 3 27.31 40.57 3.55
CA SER A 3 26.05 39.95 3.97
C SER A 3 26.39 38.58 4.57
N ASN A 4 25.88 38.31 5.77
CA ASN A 4 26.14 37.03 6.41
C ASN A 4 25.39 35.92 5.65
N ILE A 5 25.89 34.68 5.70
CA ILE A 5 25.31 33.55 4.97
C ILE A 5 23.80 33.40 5.27
N THR A 6 23.39 33.70 6.50
CA THR A 6 22.00 33.63 6.95
C THR A 6 21.09 34.64 6.23
N GLU A 7 21.55 35.87 6.00
CA GLU A 7 20.83 36.89 5.23
C GLU A 7 20.71 36.49 3.76
N SER A 8 21.79 35.99 3.16
CA SER A 8 21.79 35.55 1.76
C SER A 8 20.84 34.38 1.53
N VAL A 9 20.78 33.44 2.49
CA VAL A 9 19.87 32.28 2.42
C VAL A 9 18.41 32.71 2.62
N ASN A 10 18.13 33.60 3.57
CA ASN A 10 16.78 34.12 3.76
C ASN A 10 16.28 34.91 2.55
N ALA A 11 17.13 35.69 1.89
CA ALA A 11 16.76 36.44 0.69
C ALA A 11 16.42 35.53 -0.50
N MET A 12 17.09 34.38 -0.66
CA MET A 12 16.72 33.38 -1.67
C MET A 12 15.35 32.75 -1.38
N PHE A 13 15.07 32.44 -0.11
CA PHE A 13 13.80 31.83 0.29
C PHE A 13 12.63 32.82 0.38
N ASP A 14 12.86 34.12 0.51
CA ASP A 14 11.78 35.12 0.47
C ASP A 14 11.08 35.14 -0.88
N VAL A 15 11.87 35.09 -1.96
CA VAL A 15 11.36 35.02 -3.33
C VAL A 15 10.60 33.70 -3.58
N GLU A 16 11.11 32.56 -3.10
CA GLU A 16 10.41 31.27 -3.20
C GLU A 16 9.11 31.20 -2.38
N ARG A 17 9.07 31.86 -1.20
CA ARG A 17 7.87 31.95 -0.35
C ARG A 17 6.79 32.87 -0.92
N GLU A 18 7.16 33.78 -1.81
CA GLU A 18 6.24 34.68 -2.50
C GLU A 18 5.58 34.04 -3.74
N PHE A 19 6.12 32.92 -4.23
CA PHE A 19 5.61 32.31 -5.46
C PHE A 19 4.42 31.39 -5.22
N PRO A 20 3.38 31.46 -6.08
CA PRO A 20 2.18 30.64 -6.02
C PRO A 20 2.44 29.16 -6.34
N ILE A 21 3.69 28.69 -6.31
CA ILE A 21 4.05 27.29 -6.56
C ILE A 21 3.43 26.40 -5.48
N VAL A 22 3.45 26.82 -4.22
CA VAL A 22 2.77 26.09 -3.13
C VAL A 22 1.26 26.05 -3.38
N SER A 23 0.64 27.20 -3.65
CA SER A 23 -0.80 27.26 -3.93
C SER A 23 -1.20 26.49 -5.19
N LEU A 24 -0.35 26.46 -6.21
CA LEU A 24 -0.55 25.68 -7.44
C LEU A 24 -0.45 24.18 -7.14
N PHE A 25 0.53 23.78 -6.34
CA PHE A 25 0.68 22.39 -5.92
C PHE A 25 -0.50 21.93 -5.07
N ASP A 26 -0.99 22.77 -4.16
CA ASP A 26 -2.19 22.52 -3.36
C ASP A 26 -3.45 22.37 -4.23
N GLU A 27 -3.64 23.26 -5.22
CA GLU A 27 -4.75 23.18 -6.17
C GLU A 27 -4.67 21.90 -7.02
N ILE A 28 -3.48 21.53 -7.49
CA ILE A 28 -3.24 20.27 -8.20
C ILE A 28 -3.62 19.08 -7.31
N ASN A 29 -3.12 19.04 -6.07
CA ASN A 29 -3.41 17.97 -5.13
C ASN A 29 -4.91 17.85 -4.85
N MET A 30 -5.60 18.97 -4.65
CA MET A 30 -7.05 18.98 -4.44
C MET A 30 -7.81 18.40 -5.63
N ARG A 31 -7.43 18.74 -6.87
CA ARG A 31 -8.05 18.20 -8.09
C ARG A 31 -7.83 16.70 -8.23
N PHE A 32 -6.61 16.23 -7.96
CA PHE A 32 -6.32 14.79 -7.96
C PHE A 32 -7.14 14.07 -6.89
N ALA A 33 -7.17 14.58 -5.66
CA ALA A 33 -7.94 13.99 -4.57
C ALA A 33 -9.43 13.85 -4.91
N LEU A 34 -10.03 14.89 -5.50
CA LEU A 34 -11.41 14.86 -5.96
C LEU A 34 -11.63 13.80 -7.05
N LEU A 35 -10.76 13.74 -8.05
CA LEU A 35 -10.85 12.79 -9.16
C LEU A 35 -10.69 11.34 -8.67
N PHE A 36 -9.74 11.07 -7.78
CA PHE A 36 -9.59 9.77 -7.14
C PHE A 36 -10.81 9.39 -6.32
N HIS A 37 -11.37 10.34 -5.56
CA HIS A 37 -12.57 10.11 -4.77
C HIS A 37 -13.77 9.74 -5.66
N GLN A 38 -14.02 10.50 -6.73
CA GLN A 38 -15.11 10.23 -7.67
C GLN A 38 -14.99 8.84 -8.31
N ARG A 39 -13.82 8.51 -8.87
CA ARG A 39 -13.56 7.18 -9.45
C ARG A 39 -13.72 6.06 -8.42
N ARG A 40 -13.26 6.28 -7.19
CA ARG A 40 -13.46 5.32 -6.10
C ARG A 40 -14.94 5.13 -5.79
N MET A 41 -15.73 6.20 -5.79
CA MET A 41 -17.17 6.12 -5.54
C MET A 41 -17.94 5.44 -6.67
N GLU A 42 -17.55 5.61 -7.92
CA GLU A 42 -18.10 4.84 -9.05
C GLU A 42 -17.84 3.33 -8.90
N LEU A 43 -16.66 2.97 -8.39
CA LEU A 43 -16.24 1.58 -8.22
C LEU A 43 -16.62 0.98 -6.86
N VAL A 44 -17.13 1.75 -5.90
CA VAL A 44 -17.39 1.29 -4.53
C VAL A 44 -18.40 0.14 -4.47
N HIS A 45 -19.31 0.09 -5.44
CA HIS A 45 -20.33 -0.93 -5.61
C HIS A 45 -20.03 -1.92 -6.74
N SER A 46 -18.89 -1.78 -7.43
CA SER A 46 -18.46 -2.73 -8.45
C SER A 46 -17.90 -4.00 -7.79
N ALA A 47 -18.17 -5.16 -8.41
CA ALA A 47 -17.64 -6.44 -7.94
C ALA A 47 -16.10 -6.49 -8.04
N ASN A 48 -15.54 -5.82 -9.05
CA ASN A 48 -14.12 -5.86 -9.39
C ASN A 48 -13.45 -4.56 -8.95
N ARG A 49 -12.97 -4.55 -7.71
CA ARG A 49 -12.26 -3.43 -7.09
C ARG A 49 -10.84 -3.24 -7.63
N PHE A 50 -10.34 -4.18 -8.43
CA PHE A 50 -8.97 -4.20 -8.94
C PHE A 50 -8.94 -4.28 -10.46
N VAL A 51 -7.84 -3.80 -11.05
CA VAL A 51 -7.57 -4.02 -12.47
C VAL A 51 -7.33 -5.52 -12.72
N PRO A 52 -7.68 -6.06 -13.90
CA PRO A 52 -7.60 -7.50 -14.17
C PRO A 52 -6.22 -8.14 -13.90
N SER A 53 -5.12 -7.40 -14.06
CA SER A 53 -3.79 -7.90 -13.74
C SER A 53 -3.60 -8.17 -12.24
N ILE A 54 -4.07 -7.27 -11.39
CA ILE A 54 -3.99 -7.41 -9.93
C ILE A 54 -4.95 -8.50 -9.45
N GLU A 55 -6.12 -8.65 -10.08
CA GLU A 55 -7.03 -9.76 -9.79
C GLU A 55 -6.38 -11.12 -10.10
N LYS A 56 -5.68 -11.21 -11.23
CA LYS A 56 -4.94 -12.42 -11.62
C LYS A 56 -3.87 -12.76 -10.58
N ASP A 57 -3.06 -11.78 -10.17
CA ASP A 57 -2.01 -11.99 -9.16
C ASP A 57 -2.61 -12.45 -7.83
N ILE A 58 -3.67 -11.78 -7.34
CA ILE A 58 -4.37 -12.18 -6.10
C ILE A 58 -4.90 -13.60 -6.21
N LEU A 59 -5.51 -13.95 -7.35
CA LEU A 59 -6.05 -15.29 -7.57
C LEU A 59 -4.95 -16.35 -7.58
N GLU A 60 -3.80 -16.08 -8.19
CA GLU A 60 -2.64 -16.98 -8.16
C GLU A 60 -2.16 -17.23 -6.73
N TYR A 61 -2.04 -16.18 -5.91
CA TYR A 61 -1.63 -16.32 -4.51
C TYR A 61 -2.67 -17.03 -3.65
N VAL A 62 -3.96 -16.73 -3.83
CA VAL A 62 -5.04 -17.43 -3.11
C VAL A 62 -5.05 -18.91 -3.48
N ASN A 63 -4.90 -19.24 -4.77
CA ASN A 63 -4.84 -20.63 -5.22
C ASN A 63 -3.57 -21.35 -4.77
N ALA A 64 -2.46 -20.64 -4.59
CA ALA A 64 -1.24 -21.19 -4.00
C ALA A 64 -1.43 -21.46 -2.49
N GLY A 65 -2.02 -20.51 -1.75
CA GLY A 65 -2.25 -20.62 -0.31
C GLY A 65 -3.36 -21.60 0.07
N SER A 66 -4.44 -21.70 -0.72
CA SER A 66 -5.55 -22.61 -0.48
C SER A 66 -5.19 -24.09 -0.65
N LYS A 67 -4.02 -24.37 -1.23
CA LYS A 67 -3.44 -25.72 -1.28
C LYS A 67 -2.86 -26.18 0.06
N LEU A 68 -2.65 -25.28 1.02
CA LEU A 68 -2.16 -25.59 2.36
C LEU A 68 -3.32 -25.49 3.35
N LEU A 69 -3.79 -26.64 3.83
CA LEU A 69 -4.80 -26.73 4.88
C LEU A 69 -4.11 -27.03 6.20
N SER A 70 -4.31 -26.17 7.20
CA SER A 70 -3.78 -26.38 8.54
C SER A 70 -4.93 -26.58 9.52
N HIS A 71 -4.89 -27.65 10.31
CA HIS A 71 -5.82 -27.85 11.42
C HIS A 71 -5.06 -28.24 12.68
N GLN A 72 -5.50 -27.68 13.81
CA GLN A 72 -4.88 -27.94 15.09
C GLN A 72 -5.26 -29.36 15.57
N ILE A 73 -4.25 -30.14 15.96
CA ILE A 73 -4.43 -31.51 16.47
C ILE A 73 -4.11 -31.64 17.97
N ALA A 74 -3.31 -30.71 18.51
CA ALA A 74 -3.08 -30.56 19.95
C ALA A 74 -2.56 -29.13 20.26
N ASN A 75 -2.34 -28.83 21.54
CA ASN A 75 -1.67 -27.57 21.91
C ASN A 75 -0.32 -27.47 21.20
N TYR A 76 -0.14 -26.38 20.45
CA TYR A 76 1.06 -26.10 19.66
C TYR A 76 1.39 -27.10 18.55
N LYS A 77 0.52 -28.07 18.24
CA LYS A 77 0.70 -29.03 17.15
C LYS A 77 -0.39 -28.90 16.09
N PHE A 78 0.04 -28.83 14.84
CA PHE A 78 -0.82 -28.66 13.67
C PHE A 78 -0.55 -29.77 12.67
N SER A 79 -1.61 -30.30 12.08
CA SER A 79 -1.50 -31.10 10.86
C SER A 79 -1.66 -30.15 9.68
N VAL A 80 -0.64 -30.09 8.84
CA VAL A 80 -0.60 -29.28 7.62
C VAL A 80 -0.65 -30.22 6.43
N THR A 81 -1.68 -30.09 5.60
CA THR A 81 -1.88 -30.86 4.39
C THR A 81 -1.60 -29.97 3.19
N GLY A 82 -0.70 -30.40 2.30
CA GLY A 82 -0.34 -29.65 1.10
C GLY A 82 0.00 -30.60 -0.04
N HIS A 83 -0.60 -30.39 -1.22
CA HIS A 83 -0.26 -31.14 -2.44
C HIS A 83 -0.29 -32.69 -2.33
N GLY A 84 -1.08 -33.25 -1.41
CA GLY A 84 -1.20 -34.70 -1.18
C GLY A 84 -0.32 -35.23 -0.05
N ASP A 85 0.60 -34.40 0.45
CA ASP A 85 1.42 -34.70 1.62
C ASP A 85 0.78 -34.16 2.90
N VAL A 86 1.05 -34.84 4.02
CA VAL A 86 0.61 -34.44 5.36
C VAL A 86 1.84 -34.34 6.25
N ALA A 87 2.03 -33.18 6.86
CA ALA A 87 3.09 -32.91 7.82
C ALA A 87 2.52 -32.56 9.19
N THR A 88 3.18 -33.00 10.26
CA THR A 88 2.89 -32.52 11.61
C THR A 88 3.90 -31.44 11.99
N VAL A 89 3.41 -30.24 12.28
CA VAL A 89 4.23 -29.11 12.73
C VAL A 89 4.03 -28.92 14.23
N ASP A 90 5.12 -28.99 14.99
CA ASP A 90 5.15 -28.71 16.43
C ASP A 90 5.83 -27.35 16.65
N LEU A 91 5.06 -26.33 17.03
CA LEU A 91 5.57 -24.97 17.21
C LEU A 91 6.52 -24.82 18.40
N GLN A 92 6.62 -25.84 19.27
CA GLN A 92 7.56 -25.84 20.39
C GLN A 92 8.90 -26.49 20.04
N ARG A 93 8.96 -27.24 18.93
CA ARG A 93 10.21 -27.84 18.42
C ARG A 93 10.71 -27.01 17.25
N ARG A 94 11.76 -26.23 17.51
CA ARG A 94 12.50 -25.49 16.46
C ARG A 94 13.33 -26.43 15.61
#